data_AF-A0A1Y2CHS5-F1
#
_entry.id   AF-A0A1Y2CHS5-F1
#
_cell.length_a   1.000
_cell.length_b   1.000
_cell.length_c   1.000
_cell.angle_alpha   90.00
_cell.angle_beta   90.00
_cell.angle_gamma   90.00
#
_symmetry.space_group_name_H-M   'P 1'
#
loop_
_entity.id
_entity.type
_entity.pdbx_description
1 polymer ?
#
loop_
_entity_poly.entity_id
_entity_poly.type
_entity_poly.pdbx_seq_one_letter_code
_entity_poly.pdbx_strand_id
1 'polypeptide(L)'
;MLSSKTGATVTVAIIGPYNWNCDSWWYWNQKAIEIAVKNINNSPLILPNVTIEIKRFNDNDKPVCFENPGYAIATAYDIVTNFPDVIGVMGDLGSLETLADAEVYGLNDIPICTGSEYHQRFWKSSNYPTYFQMFGYTGFAESIALL
;
A
#
# COMPACT_ATOMS: atom_id res chain seq x y z
N MET A 1 -27.52 -12.03 7.59
CA MET A 1 -27.81 -10.60 7.35
C MET A 1 -26.53 -9.83 7.57
N LEU A 2 -25.99 -9.20 6.53
CA LEU A 2 -24.82 -8.32 6.64
C LEU A 2 -25.31 -7.00 7.26
N SER A 3 -25.00 -6.80 8.54
CA SER A 3 -25.27 -5.55 9.25
C SER A 3 -24.34 -4.47 8.69
N SER A 4 -24.88 -3.51 7.93
CA SER A 4 -24.11 -2.32 7.54
C SER A 4 -23.73 -1.55 8.81
N LYS A 5 -22.43 -1.37 9.05
CA LYS A 5 -21.93 -0.54 10.16
C LYS A 5 -22.41 0.90 9.94
N THR A 6 -23.25 1.43 10.83
CA THR A 6 -23.74 2.83 10.83
C THR A 6 -22.69 3.80 11.40
N GLY A 7 -21.42 3.58 11.05
CA GLY A 7 -20.26 4.26 11.61
C GLY A 7 -19.50 5.12 10.59
N ALA A 8 -18.35 5.66 10.99
CA ALA A 8 -17.51 6.48 10.11
C ALA A 8 -16.90 5.64 8.98
N THR A 9 -16.80 6.21 7.78
CA THR A 9 -16.07 5.60 6.67
C THR A 9 -14.64 6.14 6.64
N VAL A 10 -13.67 5.24 6.49
CA VAL A 10 -12.27 5.59 6.26
C VAL A 10 -11.81 4.98 4.95
N THR A 11 -10.98 5.71 4.20
CA THR A 11 -10.54 5.27 2.89
C THR A 11 -9.05 4.94 2.90
N VAL A 12 -8.69 3.80 2.33
CA VAL A 12 -7.31 3.43 2.04
C VAL A 12 -7.10 3.39 0.53
N ALA A 13 -5.96 3.91 0.08
CA ALA A 13 -5.56 3.84 -1.31
C ALA A 13 -4.76 2.54 -1.55
N ILE A 14 -4.97 1.93 -2.72
CA ILE A 14 -4.09 0.91 -3.27
C ILE A 14 -3.44 1.46 -4.52
N ILE A 15 -2.12 1.39 -4.59
CA ILE A 15 -1.29 1.83 -5.72
C ILE A 15 -0.52 0.67 -6.31
N GLY A 16 -0.50 0.57 -7.64
CA GLY A 16 0.33 -0.37 -8.40
C GLY A 16 -0.23 -0.65 -9.80
N PRO A 17 0.51 -1.35 -10.68
CA PRO A 17 0.10 -1.54 -12.06
C PRO A 17 -1.14 -2.44 -12.19
N TYR A 18 -1.94 -2.12 -13.21
CA TYR A 18 -3.09 -2.93 -13.61
C TYR A 18 -2.70 -4.11 -14.49
N ASN A 19 -1.54 -4.06 -15.16
CA ASN A 19 -1.15 -5.08 -16.12
C ASN A 19 -0.68 -6.38 -15.45
N TRP A 20 -1.56 -7.37 -15.45
CA TRP A 20 -1.36 -8.73 -14.94
C TRP A 20 -0.24 -9.52 -15.62
N ASN A 21 0.26 -9.06 -16.78
CA ASN A 21 1.36 -9.73 -17.49
C ASN A 21 2.73 -9.46 -16.87
N CYS A 22 2.88 -8.41 -16.07
CA CYS A 22 4.17 -8.08 -15.48
C CYS A 22 4.39 -8.84 -14.18
N ASP A 23 3.37 -9.04 -13.33
CA ASP A 23 3.60 -9.50 -11.97
C ASP A 23 2.40 -10.17 -11.30
N SER A 24 2.34 -11.51 -11.40
CA SER A 24 1.30 -12.34 -10.76
C SER A 24 1.24 -12.18 -9.23
N TRP A 25 2.35 -11.81 -8.59
CA TRP A 25 2.41 -11.56 -7.15
C TRP A 25 1.67 -10.29 -6.73
N TRP A 26 1.65 -9.24 -7.56
CA TRP A 26 0.92 -8.01 -7.27
C TRP A 26 -0.60 -8.25 -7.24
N TYR A 27 -1.11 -9.09 -8.14
CA TYR A 27 -2.50 -9.57 -8.11
C TYR A 27 -2.85 -10.15 -6.75
N TRP A 28 -2.02 -11.06 -6.25
CA TRP A 28 -2.28 -11.72 -4.97
C TRP A 28 -2.18 -10.76 -3.78
N ASN A 29 -1.26 -9.78 -3.81
CA ASN A 29 -1.20 -8.73 -2.80
C ASN A 29 -2.48 -7.88 -2.77
N GLN A 30 -2.95 -7.42 -3.93
CA GLN A 30 -4.21 -6.66 -4.02
C GLN A 30 -5.41 -7.49 -3.55
N LYS A 31 -5.48 -8.78 -3.91
CA LYS A 31 -6.53 -9.68 -3.44
C LYS A 31 -6.46 -9.94 -1.94
N ALA A 32 -5.27 -10.08 -1.38
CA ALA A 32 -5.09 -10.22 0.06
C ALA A 32 -5.61 -8.98 0.81
N ILE A 33 -5.33 -7.78 0.30
CA ILE A 33 -5.86 -6.52 0.87
C ILE A 33 -7.39 -6.49 0.83
N GLU A 34 -8.01 -6.81 -0.32
CA GLU A 34 -9.47 -6.88 -0.46
C GLU A 34 -10.10 -7.82 0.56
N ILE A 35 -9.52 -9.02 0.73
CA ILE A 35 -10.01 -10.03 1.66
C ILE A 35 -9.84 -9.56 3.10
N ALA A 36 -8.69 -8.96 3.43
CA ALA A 36 -8.43 -8.42 4.77
C ALA A 36 -9.44 -7.33 5.14
N VAL A 37 -9.66 -6.34 4.26
CA VAL A 37 -10.65 -5.27 4.46
C VAL A 37 -12.05 -5.85 4.60
N LYS A 38 -12.43 -6.81 3.75
CA LYS A 38 -13.72 -7.51 3.87
C LYS A 38 -13.89 -8.19 5.23
N ASN A 39 -12.85 -8.87 5.73
CA ASN A 39 -12.90 -9.53 7.02
C ASN A 39 -12.99 -8.53 8.18
N ILE A 40 -12.26 -7.42 8.12
CA ILE A 40 -12.33 -6.35 9.12
C ILE A 40 -13.73 -5.72 9.14
N ASN A 41 -14.27 -5.38 7.97
CA ASN A 41 -15.60 -4.79 7.85
C ASN A 41 -16.71 -5.72 8.35
N ASN A 42 -16.57 -7.03 8.17
CA ASN A 42 -17.52 -8.03 8.66
C ASN A 42 -17.33 -8.39 10.14
N SER A 43 -16.22 -8.00 10.75
CA SER A 43 -15.94 -8.30 12.16
C SER A 43 -16.67 -7.32 13.08
N PRO A 44 -17.47 -7.80 14.05
CA PRO A 44 -18.04 -6.94 15.09
C PRO A 44 -17.03 -6.59 16.17
N LEU A 45 -15.85 -7.22 16.19
CA LEU A 45 -14.81 -7.03 17.22
C LEU A 45 -13.72 -6.05 16.77
N ILE A 46 -13.47 -5.97 15.46
CA ILE A 46 -12.44 -5.12 14.88
C ILE A 46 -13.13 -3.92 14.23
N LEU A 47 -12.82 -2.72 14.72
CA LEU A 47 -13.37 -1.47 14.21
C LEU A 47 -14.92 -1.51 14.10
N PRO A 48 -15.66 -1.76 15.20
CA PRO A 48 -17.09 -2.04 15.16
C PRO A 48 -17.94 -0.92 14.53
N ASN A 49 -17.48 0.33 14.65
CA ASN A 49 -18.16 1.53 14.16
C ASN A 49 -17.40 2.21 13.02
N VAL A 50 -16.54 1.47 12.30
CA VAL A 50 -15.81 2.01 11.15
C VAL A 50 -15.92 1.04 9.98
N THR A 51 -16.19 1.60 8.80
CA THR A 51 -16.15 0.90 7.52
C THR A 51 -14.91 1.35 6.77
N ILE A 52 -14.09 0.40 6.33
CA ILE A 52 -12.93 0.68 5.48
C ILE A 52 -13.35 0.56 4.01
N GLU A 53 -13.07 1.57 3.22
CA GLU A 53 -13.22 1.58 1.77
C GLU A 53 -11.86 1.56 1.07
N ILE A 54 -11.81 0.90 -0.08
CA ILE A 54 -10.61 0.83 -0.91
C ILE A 54 -10.81 1.71 -2.14
N LYS A 55 -9.92 2.67 -2.37
CA LYS A 55 -9.74 3.35 -3.66
C LYS A 55 -8.51 2.79 -4.36
N ARG A 56 -8.60 2.58 -5.67
CA ARG A 56 -7.48 2.08 -6.48
C ARG A 56 -6.98 3.17 -7.39
N PHE A 57 -5.66 3.27 -7.47
CA PHE A 57 -4.95 4.25 -8.28
C PHE A 57 -3.96 3.46 -9.14
N ASN A 58 -4.45 2.98 -10.29
CA ASN A 58 -3.78 1.96 -11.10
C ASN A 58 -3.58 2.36 -12.58
N ASP A 59 -3.47 3.65 -12.93
CA ASP A 59 -3.40 4.12 -14.33
C ASP A 59 -2.07 3.82 -15.07
N ASN A 60 -1.28 2.84 -14.59
CA ASN A 60 -0.27 2.18 -15.42
C ASN A 60 -0.97 1.25 -16.44
N ASP A 61 -1.73 1.84 -17.36
CA ASP A 61 -2.25 1.20 -18.59
C ASP A 61 -1.14 0.92 -19.62
N LYS A 62 0.07 1.40 -19.34
CA LYS A 62 1.24 1.08 -20.14
C LYS A 62 1.87 -0.22 -19.63
N PRO A 63 2.29 -1.13 -20.52
CA PRO A 63 2.99 -2.36 -20.17
C PRO A 63 4.43 -2.04 -19.72
N VAL A 64 4.56 -1.29 -18.64
CA VAL A 64 5.85 -0.96 -18.05
C VAL A 64 6.00 -1.90 -16.86
N CYS A 65 6.67 -3.02 -17.08
CA CYS A 65 7.14 -3.91 -16.01
C CYS A 65 8.40 -3.34 -15.33
N PHE A 66 8.58 -2.01 -15.35
CA PHE A 66 9.77 -1.30 -14.89
C PHE A 66 9.35 -0.14 -14.00
N GLU A 67 10.21 0.16 -13.02
CA GLU A 67 10.01 1.26 -12.08
C GLU A 67 9.82 2.59 -12.82
N ASN A 68 8.72 3.29 -12.55
CA ASN A 68 8.46 4.63 -13.04
C ASN A 68 8.23 5.60 -11.88
N PRO A 69 9.30 6.08 -11.21
CA PRO A 69 9.17 6.95 -10.04
C PRO A 69 8.48 8.28 -10.35
N GLY A 70 8.57 8.77 -11.60
CA GLY A 70 7.87 9.99 -12.00
C GLY A 70 6.35 9.83 -12.01
N TYR A 71 5.87 8.65 -12.41
CA TYR A 71 4.45 8.31 -12.31
C TYR A 71 4.03 8.10 -10.85
N ALA A 72 4.83 7.39 -10.06
CA ALA A 72 4.57 7.19 -8.63
C ALA A 72 4.40 8.52 -7.87
N ILE A 73 5.30 9.49 -8.10
CA ILE A 73 5.18 10.86 -7.53
C ILE A 73 3.89 11.53 -7.99
N ALA A 74 3.55 11.46 -9.27
CA ALA A 74 2.36 12.10 -9.81
C ALA A 74 1.08 11.52 -9.19
N THR A 75 1.00 10.19 -9.06
CA THR A 75 -0.11 9.51 -8.40
C THR A 75 -0.17 9.84 -6.91
N ALA A 76 0.96 9.87 -6.21
CA ALA A 76 1.01 10.24 -4.80
C ALA A 76 0.54 11.68 -4.58
N TYR A 77 0.96 12.60 -5.45
CA TYR A 77 0.52 13.99 -5.42
C TYR A 77 -0.98 14.12 -5.71
N ASP A 78 -1.51 13.37 -6.68
CA ASP A 78 -2.95 13.33 -6.99
C ASP A 78 -3.76 12.83 -5.80
N ILE A 79 -3.33 11.73 -5.15
CA ILE A 79 -3.96 11.19 -3.94
C ILE A 79 -4.01 12.25 -2.84
N VAL A 80 -2.87 12.87 -2.52
CA VAL A 80 -2.77 13.88 -1.46
C VAL A 80 -3.65 15.10 -1.74
N THR A 81 -3.70 15.55 -2.99
CA THR A 81 -4.35 16.82 -3.34
C THR A 81 -5.84 16.67 -3.60
N ASN A 82 -6.25 15.59 -4.26
CA ASN A 82 -7.60 15.39 -4.75
C ASN A 82 -8.41 14.37 -3.95
N PHE A 83 -7.77 13.58 -3.07
CA PHE A 83 -8.41 12.53 -2.27
C PHE A 83 -8.11 12.67 -0.77
N PRO A 84 -8.54 13.79 -0.13
CA PRO A 84 -8.25 14.07 1.29
C PRO A 84 -8.91 13.09 2.28
N ASP A 85 -9.80 12.21 1.80
CA ASP A 85 -10.42 11.15 2.58
C ASP A 85 -9.52 9.90 2.70
N VAL A 86 -8.44 9.82 1.93
CA VAL A 86 -7.43 8.77 2.04
C VAL A 86 -6.59 8.98 3.29
N ILE A 87 -6.67 8.04 4.23
CA ILE A 87 -5.95 8.07 5.50
C ILE A 87 -4.70 7.19 5.52
N GLY A 88 -4.43 6.48 4.42
CA GLY A 88 -3.29 5.59 4.30
C GLY A 88 -3.24 4.91 2.93
N VAL A 89 -2.04 4.46 2.56
CA VAL A 89 -1.73 3.89 1.26
C VAL A 89 -1.14 2.49 1.47
N MET A 90 -1.57 1.54 0.64
CA MET A 90 -0.98 0.20 0.60
C MET A 90 -0.54 -0.14 -0.82
N GLY A 91 0.69 -0.59 -0.98
CA GLY A 91 1.15 -1.12 -2.25
C GLY A 91 2.49 -0.63 -2.71
N ASP A 92 2.60 -0.50 -4.03
CA ASP A 92 3.79 -0.20 -4.82
C ASP A 92 4.70 -1.42 -5.11
N LEU A 93 5.48 -1.35 -6.19
CA LEU A 93 6.18 -2.49 -6.80
C LEU A 93 7.67 -2.32 -7.02
N GLY A 94 8.17 -1.11 -6.88
CA GLY A 94 9.56 -0.78 -7.17
C GLY A 94 10.16 -0.01 -6.02
N SER A 95 11.39 -0.35 -5.66
CA SER A 95 12.13 0.35 -4.62
C SER A 95 12.35 1.83 -4.97
N LEU A 96 12.45 2.18 -6.26
CA LEU A 96 12.49 3.60 -6.70
C LEU A 96 11.12 4.28 -6.67
N GLU A 97 10.06 3.58 -7.03
CA GLU A 97 8.69 4.11 -6.96
C GLU A 97 8.33 4.40 -5.50
N THR A 98 8.68 3.46 -4.63
CA THR A 98 8.37 3.50 -3.20
C THR A 98 9.22 4.51 -2.46
N LEU A 99 10.42 4.77 -2.96
CA LEU A 99 11.22 5.89 -2.48
C LEU A 99 10.51 7.21 -2.80
N ALA A 100 9.99 7.32 -4.02
CA ALA A 100 9.49 8.55 -4.57
C ALA A 100 8.12 8.93 -3.99
N ASP A 101 7.21 7.96 -3.82
CA ASP A 101 5.91 8.19 -3.22
C ASP A 101 5.98 8.36 -1.69
N ALA A 102 6.87 7.65 -0.99
CA ALA A 102 7.06 7.78 0.46
C ALA A 102 7.59 9.16 0.85
N GLU A 103 8.36 9.83 -0.02
CA GLU A 103 8.72 11.24 0.17
C GLU A 103 7.48 12.14 0.14
N VAL A 104 6.60 11.95 -0.84
CA VAL A 104 5.37 12.74 -0.98
C VAL A 104 4.42 12.47 0.19
N TYR A 105 4.19 11.21 0.55
CA TYR A 105 3.30 10.85 1.65
C TYR A 105 3.88 11.26 3.01
N GLY A 106 5.19 11.16 3.20
CA GLY A 106 5.88 11.62 4.41
C GLY A 106 5.76 13.11 4.65
N LEU A 107 5.74 13.94 3.59
CA LEU A 107 5.49 15.38 3.69
C LEU A 107 4.04 15.73 4.07
N ASN A 108 3.10 14.80 3.88
CA ASN A 108 1.67 15.00 4.09
C ASN A 108 1.11 14.13 5.23
N ASP A 109 1.98 13.55 6.06
CA ASP A 109 1.63 12.67 7.18
C ASP A 109 0.71 11.49 6.80
N ILE A 110 0.80 11.00 5.55
CA ILE A 110 0.05 9.84 5.09
C ILE A 110 0.91 8.57 5.29
N PRO A 111 0.44 7.57 6.04
CA PRO A 111 1.14 6.29 6.17
C PRO A 111 1.09 5.49 4.88
N ILE A 112 2.23 4.97 4.44
CA ILE A 112 2.35 4.01 3.34
C ILE A 112 2.86 2.66 3.86
N CYS A 113 2.24 1.57 3.42
CA CYS A 113 2.65 0.21 3.75
C CYS A 113 2.87 -0.64 2.48
N THR A 114 4.09 -1.14 2.28
CA THR A 114 4.42 -1.99 1.11
C THR A 114 4.47 -3.47 1.48
N GLY A 115 4.00 -4.31 0.55
CA GLY A 115 4.00 -5.79 0.69
C GLY A 115 5.25 -6.46 0.10
N SER A 116 6.00 -5.69 -0.68
CA SER A 116 6.87 -6.15 -1.77
C SER A 116 8.28 -5.60 -1.65
N GLU A 117 8.38 -4.34 -1.21
CA GLU A 117 9.63 -3.61 -1.20
C GLU A 117 10.47 -3.87 0.04
N TYR A 118 11.76 -4.08 -0.21
CA TYR A 118 12.77 -4.27 0.80
C TYR A 118 14.02 -3.47 0.45
N HIS A 119 14.25 -2.35 1.15
CA HIS A 119 15.50 -1.61 1.01
C HIS A 119 15.94 -0.99 2.33
N GLN A 120 17.23 -1.08 2.66
CA GLN A 120 17.82 -0.49 3.87
C GLN A 120 17.65 1.03 3.99
N ARG A 121 17.22 1.71 2.90
CA ARG A 121 17.00 3.16 2.90
C ARG A 121 15.78 3.53 3.75
N PHE A 122 14.79 2.64 3.78
CA PHE A 122 13.55 2.82 4.53
C PHE A 122 13.69 2.57 6.04
N TRP A 123 14.80 2.00 6.50
CA TRP A 123 15.04 1.77 7.94
C TRP A 123 15.33 3.03 8.72
N LYS A 124 15.76 4.11 8.04
CA LYS A 124 15.93 5.41 8.67
C LYS A 124 14.56 6.06 8.78
N SER A 125 13.87 5.79 9.89
CA SER A 125 12.58 6.42 10.21
C SER A 125 12.66 7.95 10.28
N SER A 126 13.85 8.52 10.47
CA SER A 126 14.08 9.96 10.33
C SER A 126 13.82 10.50 8.93
N ASN A 127 14.00 9.66 7.91
CA ASN A 127 13.85 10.03 6.50
C ASN A 127 12.47 9.64 5.96
N TYR A 128 11.90 8.54 6.46
CA TYR A 128 10.61 7.99 6.04
C TYR A 128 9.75 7.66 7.27
N PRO A 129 9.23 8.68 7.99
CA PRO A 129 8.54 8.48 9.27
C PRO A 129 7.19 7.77 9.15
N THR A 130 6.56 7.85 7.98
CA THR A 130 5.23 7.27 7.70
C THR A 130 5.31 5.97 6.91
N TYR A 131 6.51 5.43 6.69
CA TYR A 131 6.74 4.24 5.90
C TYR A 131 6.72 2.97 6.75
N PHE A 132 5.98 1.96 6.29
CA PHE A 132 5.92 0.63 6.86
C PHE A 132 6.19 -0.40 5.76
N GLN A 133 6.88 -1.48 6.12
CA GLN A 133 7.11 -2.62 5.24
C GLN A 133 6.61 -3.90 5.90
N MET A 134 5.95 -4.75 5.12
CA MET A 134 5.51 -6.08 5.55
C MET A 134 6.57 -7.15 5.28
N PHE A 135 7.43 -6.92 4.29
CA PHE A 135 8.50 -7.85 3.96
C PHE A 135 9.63 -7.75 5.00
N GLY A 136 9.86 -8.85 5.73
CA GLY A 136 10.90 -8.93 6.75
C GLY A 136 12.29 -9.10 6.13
N TYR A 137 13.29 -8.42 6.69
CA TYR A 137 14.69 -8.65 6.31
C TYR A 137 15.19 -9.93 6.97
N THR A 138 15.15 -11.05 6.26
CA THR A 138 16.15 -12.10 6.47
C THR A 138 17.31 -11.71 5.58
N GLY A 139 18.44 -11.26 6.13
CA GLY A 139 19.58 -10.83 5.30
C GLY A 139 19.96 -11.86 4.24
N PHE A 140 20.75 -11.47 3.23
CA PHE A 140 21.40 -12.42 2.30
C PHE A 140 22.47 -13.29 3.02
N ALA A 141 22.10 -13.91 4.12
CA ALA A 141 22.80 -14.98 4.80
C ALA A 141 21.70 -15.95 5.22
N GLU A 142 21.77 -17.16 4.66
CA GLU A 142 20.95 -18.35 4.93
C GLU A 142 19.71 -18.09 5.79
N SER A 143 18.53 -18.22 5.18
CA SER A 143 17.30 -18.51 5.92
C SER A 143 17.62 -19.55 6.99
N ILE A 144 17.67 -19.12 8.26
CA ILE A 144 17.65 -20.05 9.39
C ILE A 144 16.29 -20.73 9.28
N ALA A 145 16.30 -21.89 8.64
CA ALA A 145 15.31 -22.91 8.90
C ALA A 145 15.47 -23.25 10.39
N LEU A 146 14.55 -22.73 11.21
CA LEU A 146 14.26 -23.34 12.50
C LEU A 146 13.52 -24.64 12.19
N LEU A 147 14.30 -25.72 12.02
CA LEU A 147 13.88 -27.10 12.19
C LEU A 147 14.68 -27.70 13.34
#